data_AF-A0A7G2CNL0-F1
#
_entry.id   AF-A0A7G2CNL0-F1
#
_cell.length_a   1.000
_cell.length_b   1.000
_cell.length_c   1.000
_cell.angle_alpha   90.00
_cell.angle_beta   90.00
_cell.angle_gamma   90.00
#
_symmetry.space_group_name_H-M   'P 1'
#
loop_
_entity.id
_entity.type
_entity.pdbx_description
1 polymer ?
#
loop_
_entity_poly.entity_id
_entity_poly.type
_entity_poly.pdbx_seq_one_letter_code
_entity_poly.pdbx_strand_id
1 'polypeptide(L)'
;MTSFTSLRTVLVLLAGSAALTTARDVCPPNCEVGARYEGDDTVYCGQCESGYDFLNGNPAVCAKLPPNCIRFQREGEKCAHCVGGHLLSKTGVCVKCPGNCVCDPDEPSKCNGCPVGKGLNDARTECLPCLDTECNYCPMSYKQCVPHCDVGSVLASNGTCVKCLAEGCRCDPDAPHLCVICLSGHYLKEGKCIPCPDGCDRCTVQDDREICLRCNDGAPPLNGTNCMKREVECDAPDSTTNTVPLIAAVSAAVIATLVLIKARQRAPPRTHTE
;
A
#
# COMPACT_ATOMS: atom_id res chain seq x y z
N MET A 1 -13.36 52.22 -80.49
CA MET A 1 -14.60 51.84 -79.80
C MET A 1 -14.54 50.34 -79.54
N THR A 2 -14.70 49.96 -78.27
CA THR A 2 -15.05 48.63 -77.70
C THR A 2 -14.19 47.41 -78.05
N SER A 3 -13.90 46.43 -77.20
CA SER A 3 -13.91 46.19 -75.75
C SER A 3 -13.64 44.68 -75.67
N PHE A 4 -12.45 44.25 -75.23
CA PHE A 4 -12.20 42.83 -74.91
C PHE A 4 -12.05 42.70 -73.40
N THR A 5 -13.16 42.33 -72.77
CA THR A 5 -13.28 42.10 -71.33
C THR A 5 -12.79 40.69 -70.98
N SER A 6 -11.77 40.70 -70.13
CA SER A 6 -11.15 39.61 -69.38
C SER A 6 -12.16 38.67 -68.71
N LEU A 7 -12.09 37.38 -69.05
CA LEU A 7 -12.78 36.30 -68.35
C LEU A 7 -11.82 35.73 -67.27
N ARG A 8 -11.90 36.24 -66.04
CA ARG A 8 -11.26 35.63 -64.87
C ARG A 8 -12.32 34.89 -64.05
N THR A 9 -12.41 33.59 -64.27
CA THR A 9 -13.16 32.66 -63.42
C THR A 9 -12.38 32.49 -62.10
N VAL A 10 -12.84 33.15 -61.04
CA VAL A 10 -12.34 32.93 -59.67
C VAL A 10 -13.12 31.76 -59.09
N LEU A 11 -12.49 30.59 -59.06
CA LEU A 11 -12.99 29.39 -58.38
C LEU A 11 -12.73 29.54 -56.88
N VAL A 12 -13.76 29.92 -56.11
CA VAL A 12 -13.70 29.99 -54.65
C VAL A 12 -13.90 28.58 -54.09
N LEU A 13 -12.79 27.89 -53.79
CA LEU A 13 -12.79 26.66 -53.00
C LEU A 13 -13.03 27.04 -51.52
N LEU A 14 -14.29 26.93 -51.07
CA LEU A 14 -14.62 26.92 -49.65
C LEU A 14 -14.09 25.63 -49.04
N ALA A 15 -12.90 25.67 -48.47
CA ALA A 15 -12.43 24.68 -47.52
C ALA A 15 -13.30 24.80 -46.25
N GLY A 16 -14.37 24.01 -46.19
CA GLY A 16 -15.13 23.80 -44.96
C GLY A 16 -14.25 23.02 -43.98
N SER A 17 -13.55 23.73 -43.11
CA SER A 17 -12.94 23.17 -41.91
C SER A 17 -14.06 22.65 -41.03
N ALA A 18 -14.41 21.37 -41.19
CA ALA A 18 -15.19 20.65 -40.19
C ALA A 18 -14.35 20.65 -38.90
N ALA A 19 -14.69 21.57 -37.99
CA ALA A 19 -14.24 21.47 -36.62
C ALA A 19 -14.80 20.16 -36.06
N LEU A 20 -13.98 19.10 -36.04
CA LEU A 20 -14.21 17.99 -35.13
C LEU A 20 -14.13 18.59 -33.73
N THR A 21 -15.27 19.03 -33.22
CA THR A 21 -15.45 19.20 -31.79
C THR A 21 -15.23 17.83 -31.20
N THR A 22 -14.04 17.59 -30.67
CA THR A 22 -13.76 16.44 -29.81
C THR A 22 -14.78 16.54 -28.68
N ALA A 23 -15.85 15.76 -28.78
CA ALA A 23 -16.81 15.61 -27.69
C ALA A 23 -15.97 15.14 -26.52
N ARG A 24 -15.73 16.04 -25.55
CA ARG A 24 -15.02 15.68 -24.33
C ARG A 24 -15.86 14.59 -23.69
N ASP A 25 -15.25 13.44 -23.48
CA ASP A 25 -15.88 12.33 -22.76
C ASP A 25 -16.29 12.82 -21.39
N VAL A 26 -17.59 13.04 -21.22
CA VAL A 26 -18.16 13.44 -19.94
C VAL A 26 -18.36 12.15 -19.16
N CYS A 27 -17.61 11.98 -18.08
CA CYS A 27 -17.82 10.85 -17.17
C CYS A 27 -19.23 10.93 -16.57
N PRO A 28 -19.85 9.77 -16.24
CA PRO A 28 -21.11 9.77 -15.50
C PRO A 28 -21.02 10.59 -14.20
N PRO A 29 -22.14 11.14 -13.70
CA PRO A 29 -22.14 11.87 -12.43
C PRO A 29 -21.59 11.03 -11.27
N ASN A 30 -20.80 11.65 -10.40
CA ASN A 30 -20.12 11.02 -9.24
C ASN A 30 -19.15 9.89 -9.64
N CYS A 31 -18.59 9.96 -10.85
CA CYS A 31 -17.57 9.06 -11.31
C CYS A 31 -16.18 9.69 -11.20
N GLU A 32 -15.28 9.04 -10.47
CA GLU A 32 -13.90 9.47 -10.31
C GLU A 32 -13.06 9.09 -11.54
N VAL A 33 -13.27 7.89 -12.09
CA VAL A 33 -12.53 7.37 -13.24
C VAL A 33 -13.48 6.70 -14.23
N GLY A 34 -13.57 7.26 -15.44
CA GLY A 34 -14.32 6.68 -16.56
C GLY A 34 -13.46 5.75 -17.43
N ALA A 35 -14.09 4.78 -18.10
CA ALA A 35 -13.49 3.90 -19.09
C ALA A 35 -14.45 3.70 -20.28
N ARG A 36 -13.89 3.48 -21.48
CA ARG A 36 -14.63 3.04 -22.67
C ARG A 36 -14.19 1.63 -23.04
N TYR A 37 -15.12 0.80 -23.51
CA TYR A 37 -14.79 -0.47 -24.14
C TYR A 37 -14.67 -0.29 -25.65
N GLU A 38 -13.77 -1.03 -26.30
CA GLU A 38 -13.65 -0.99 -27.76
C GLU A 38 -14.97 -1.45 -28.42
N GLY A 39 -15.54 -0.60 -29.27
CA GLY A 39 -16.79 -0.88 -29.98
C GLY A 39 -18.06 -0.33 -29.34
N ASP A 40 -17.96 0.36 -28.19
CA ASP A 40 -19.08 1.06 -27.55
C ASP A 40 -18.71 2.53 -27.29
N ASP A 41 -19.60 3.45 -27.69
CA ASP A 41 -19.46 4.89 -27.41
C ASP A 41 -19.85 5.25 -25.97
N THR A 42 -20.34 4.28 -25.20
CA THR A 42 -20.73 4.48 -23.80
C THR A 42 -19.49 4.58 -22.90
N VAL A 43 -19.41 5.66 -22.13
CA VAL A 43 -18.42 5.83 -21.05
C VAL A 43 -18.98 5.17 -19.79
N TYR A 44 -18.32 4.12 -19.33
CA TYR A 44 -18.61 3.43 -18.08
C TYR A 44 -17.81 4.04 -16.95
N CYS A 45 -18.35 4.02 -15.74
CA CYS A 45 -17.59 4.39 -14.57
C CYS A 45 -16.80 3.18 -14.06
N GLY A 46 -15.48 3.29 -14.02
CA GLY A 46 -14.60 2.29 -13.42
C GLY A 46 -14.50 2.42 -11.90
N GLN A 47 -14.70 3.63 -11.38
CA GLN A 47 -14.67 3.92 -9.95
C GLN A 47 -15.56 5.12 -9.60
N CYS A 48 -16.50 4.93 -8.70
CA CYS A 48 -17.33 6.02 -8.16
C CYS A 48 -16.54 6.88 -7.15
N GLU A 49 -16.96 8.14 -7.01
CA GLU A 49 -16.44 9.04 -5.99
C GLU A 49 -16.65 8.50 -4.56
N SER A 50 -15.82 8.95 -3.61
CA SER A 50 -15.95 8.56 -2.20
C SER A 50 -17.37 8.83 -1.66
N GLY A 51 -17.99 7.82 -1.07
CA GLY A 51 -19.38 7.88 -0.59
C GLY A 51 -20.44 7.49 -1.63
N TYR A 52 -20.02 7.04 -2.82
CA TYR A 52 -20.88 6.47 -3.86
C TYR A 52 -20.46 5.05 -4.23
N ASP A 53 -21.39 4.27 -4.78
CA ASP A 53 -21.15 2.91 -5.27
C ASP A 53 -22.10 2.59 -6.45
N PHE A 54 -21.80 1.52 -7.19
CA PHE A 54 -22.56 1.09 -8.36
C PHE A 54 -23.96 0.62 -7.98
N LEU A 55 -24.98 1.32 -8.46
CA LEU A 55 -26.37 0.95 -8.21
C LEU A 55 -26.73 -0.33 -8.95
N ASN A 56 -27.16 -1.36 -8.23
CA ASN A 56 -27.49 -2.68 -8.81
C ASN A 56 -26.33 -3.30 -9.63
N GLY A 57 -25.08 -2.95 -9.28
CA GLY A 57 -23.90 -3.38 -10.03
C GLY A 57 -23.79 -2.79 -11.44
N ASN A 58 -24.56 -1.74 -11.77
CA ASN A 58 -24.48 -1.08 -13.06
C ASN A 58 -23.30 -0.07 -13.07
N PRO A 59 -22.24 -0.30 -13.86
CA PRO A 59 -21.09 0.60 -13.93
C PRO A 59 -21.40 1.97 -14.55
N ALA A 60 -22.58 2.17 -15.15
CA ALA A 60 -22.98 3.48 -15.68
C ALA A 60 -23.61 4.39 -14.61
N VAL A 61 -23.94 3.87 -13.42
CA VAL A 61 -24.72 4.62 -12.41
C VAL A 61 -24.07 4.50 -11.03
N CYS A 62 -23.45 5.60 -10.58
CA CYS A 62 -22.99 5.78 -9.21
C CYS A 62 -24.10 6.41 -8.37
N ALA A 63 -24.53 5.71 -7.32
CA ALA A 63 -25.54 6.18 -6.38
C ALA A 63 -24.93 6.46 -5.01
N LYS A 64 -25.49 7.45 -4.30
CA LYS A 64 -24.99 7.85 -2.98
C LYS A 64 -25.26 6.77 -1.96
N LEU A 65 -24.23 6.33 -1.25
CA LEU A 65 -24.37 5.32 -0.20
C LEU A 65 -25.19 5.86 0.98
N PRO A 66 -26.08 5.03 1.58
CA PRO A 66 -26.71 5.36 2.85
C PRO A 66 -25.65 5.63 3.93
N PRO A 67 -25.99 6.40 4.99
CA PRO A 67 -25.07 6.64 6.09
C PRO A 67 -24.49 5.32 6.64
N ASN A 68 -23.18 5.31 6.88
CA ASN A 68 -22.44 4.17 7.43
C ASN A 68 -22.40 2.91 6.55
N CYS A 69 -22.80 3.02 5.28
CA CYS A 69 -22.67 1.95 4.29
C CYS A 69 -21.37 2.07 3.51
N ILE A 70 -20.72 0.94 3.23
CA ILE A 70 -19.52 0.84 2.39
C ILE A 70 -19.90 0.51 0.94
N ARG A 71 -20.91 -0.33 0.72
CA ARG A 71 -21.31 -0.79 -0.63
C ARG A 71 -22.76 -1.26 -0.68
N PHE A 72 -23.38 -1.15 -1.85
CA PHE A 72 -24.73 -1.66 -2.11
C PHE A 72 -24.76 -3.18 -2.29
N GLN A 73 -25.95 -3.76 -2.13
CA GLN A 73 -26.27 -5.11 -2.59
C GLN A 73 -26.38 -5.11 -4.11
N ARG A 74 -26.01 -6.22 -4.75
CA ARG A 74 -26.07 -6.35 -6.22
C ARG A 74 -27.48 -6.15 -6.80
N GLU A 75 -28.52 -6.37 -6.01
CA GLU A 75 -29.91 -6.37 -6.47
C GLU A 75 -30.74 -5.19 -5.91
N GLY A 76 -30.12 -4.18 -5.30
CA GLY A 76 -30.90 -3.05 -4.81
C GLY A 76 -30.13 -1.92 -4.16
N GLU A 77 -30.88 -0.94 -3.68
CA GLU A 77 -30.40 0.24 -2.94
C GLU A 77 -30.08 -0.07 -1.46
N LYS A 78 -30.10 -1.35 -1.09
CA LYS A 78 -29.81 -1.80 0.28
C LYS A 78 -28.32 -1.89 0.49
N CYS A 79 -27.87 -1.59 1.70
CA CYS A 79 -26.48 -1.78 2.05
C CYS A 79 -26.12 -3.27 2.10
N ALA A 80 -24.94 -3.63 1.61
CA ALA A 80 -24.39 -4.97 1.77
C ALA A 80 -23.37 -5.04 2.92
N HIS A 81 -22.59 -3.98 3.13
CA HIS A 81 -21.57 -3.94 4.19
C HIS A 81 -21.54 -2.58 4.88
N CYS A 82 -21.49 -2.60 6.20
CA CYS A 82 -21.42 -1.40 7.01
C CYS A 82 -19.98 -1.09 7.41
N VAL A 83 -19.71 0.19 7.67
CA VAL A 83 -18.46 0.64 8.29
C VAL A 83 -18.30 0.00 9.67
N GLY A 84 -17.06 -0.10 10.15
CA GLY A 84 -16.77 -0.66 11.48
C GLY A 84 -17.63 -0.03 12.59
N GLY A 85 -18.07 -0.86 13.54
CA GLY A 85 -18.97 -0.43 14.62
C GLY A 85 -20.44 -0.26 14.21
N HIS A 86 -20.83 -0.71 13.01
CA HIS A 86 -22.22 -0.76 12.56
C HIS A 86 -22.59 -2.16 12.07
N LEU A 87 -23.84 -2.56 12.29
CA LEU A 87 -24.41 -3.83 11.84
C LEU A 87 -25.44 -3.59 10.75
N LEU A 88 -25.48 -4.48 9.77
CA LEU A 88 -26.51 -4.47 8.74
C LEU A 88 -27.84 -5.00 9.32
N SER A 89 -28.86 -4.15 9.39
CA SER A 89 -30.19 -4.58 9.83
C SER A 89 -30.88 -5.42 8.74
N LYS A 90 -31.93 -6.15 9.12
CA LYS A 90 -32.78 -6.92 8.18
C LYS A 90 -33.43 -6.05 7.09
N THR A 91 -33.54 -4.74 7.28
CA THR A 91 -34.08 -3.82 6.27
C THR A 91 -33.02 -3.35 5.27
N GLY A 92 -31.74 -3.70 5.46
CA GLY A 92 -30.63 -3.27 4.62
C GLY A 92 -30.03 -1.92 5.02
N VAL A 93 -30.24 -1.50 6.27
CA VAL A 93 -29.73 -0.24 6.82
C VAL A 93 -28.66 -0.52 7.87
N CYS A 94 -27.57 0.25 7.86
CA CYS A 94 -26.52 0.16 8.85
C CYS A 94 -26.90 0.83 10.16
N VAL A 95 -27.02 0.06 11.22
CA VAL A 95 -27.35 0.54 12.57
C VAL A 95 -26.09 0.55 13.43
N LYS A 96 -25.92 1.59 14.25
CA LYS A 96 -24.75 1.73 15.12
C LYS A 96 -24.78 0.68 16.23
N CYS A 97 -23.66 0.02 16.45
CA CYS A 97 -23.49 -0.90 17.56
C CYS A 97 -23.46 -0.16 18.91
N PRO A 98 -24.03 -0.74 19.97
CA PRO A 98 -23.90 -0.17 21.30
C PRO A 98 -22.42 -0.19 21.75
N GLY A 99 -22.05 0.75 22.62
CA GLY A 99 -20.80 0.66 23.39
C GLY A 99 -19.48 0.53 22.59
N ASN A 100 -19.42 1.01 21.34
CA ASN A 100 -18.25 0.95 20.46
C ASN A 100 -17.69 -0.47 20.28
N CYS A 101 -18.57 -1.44 20.08
CA CYS A 101 -18.22 -2.86 19.90
C CYS A 101 -18.56 -3.37 18.50
N VAL A 102 -18.19 -4.62 18.23
CA VAL A 102 -18.75 -5.40 17.11
C VAL A 102 -20.07 -6.00 17.59
N CYS A 103 -21.17 -5.67 16.92
CA CYS A 103 -22.50 -6.18 17.27
C CYS A 103 -22.59 -7.70 17.12
N ASP A 104 -23.49 -8.28 17.89
CA ASP A 104 -24.04 -9.60 17.61
C ASP A 104 -25.07 -9.51 16.46
N PRO A 105 -24.94 -10.31 15.39
CA PRO A 105 -25.87 -10.27 14.26
C PRO A 105 -27.29 -10.73 14.62
N ASP A 106 -27.42 -11.56 15.66
CA ASP A 106 -28.71 -12.10 16.10
C ASP A 106 -29.34 -11.21 17.18
N GLU A 107 -28.50 -10.55 17.99
CA GLU A 107 -28.93 -9.62 19.05
C GLU A 107 -28.23 -8.25 18.92
N PRO A 108 -28.75 -7.31 18.10
CA PRO A 108 -28.07 -6.04 17.81
C PRO A 108 -27.84 -5.12 19.02
N SER A 109 -28.53 -5.38 20.14
CA SER A 109 -28.33 -4.70 21.43
C SER A 109 -27.15 -5.26 22.22
N LYS A 110 -26.53 -6.33 21.73
CA LYS A 110 -25.40 -7.03 22.33
C LYS A 110 -24.17 -6.93 21.45
N CYS A 111 -23.04 -7.05 22.11
CA CYS A 111 -21.71 -7.08 21.56
C CYS A 111 -21.23 -8.52 21.43
N ASN A 112 -20.65 -8.84 20.28
CA ASN A 112 -20.01 -10.12 19.98
C ASN A 112 -18.48 -10.03 19.99
N GLY A 113 -17.92 -8.81 19.98
CA GLY A 113 -16.49 -8.62 20.11
C GLY A 113 -16.10 -7.18 20.37
N CYS A 114 -14.86 -6.99 20.80
CA CYS A 114 -14.30 -5.69 21.14
C CYS A 114 -13.03 -5.40 20.33
N PRO A 115 -12.70 -4.11 20.10
CA PRO A 115 -11.39 -3.73 19.61
C PRO A 115 -10.27 -4.22 20.54
N VAL A 116 -9.03 -4.30 20.02
CA VAL A 116 -7.82 -4.64 20.80
C VAL A 116 -7.70 -3.74 22.04
N GLY A 117 -7.25 -4.31 23.16
CA GLY A 117 -7.17 -3.64 24.46
C GLY A 117 -8.50 -3.49 25.20
N LYS A 118 -9.60 -4.03 24.66
CA LYS A 118 -10.93 -4.00 25.28
C LYS A 118 -11.60 -5.37 25.28
N GLY A 119 -12.52 -5.55 26.22
CA GLY A 119 -13.30 -6.76 26.38
C GLY A 119 -14.76 -6.48 26.73
N LEU A 120 -15.60 -7.50 26.54
CA LEU A 120 -17.04 -7.42 26.79
C LEU A 120 -17.32 -7.26 28.28
N ASN A 121 -18.20 -6.33 28.67
CA ASN A 121 -18.77 -6.30 30.02
C ASN A 121 -19.66 -7.54 30.27
N ASP A 122 -20.06 -7.76 31.54
CA ASP A 122 -20.87 -8.92 31.91
C ASP A 122 -22.23 -8.97 31.18
N ALA A 123 -22.79 -7.82 30.83
CA ALA A 123 -24.05 -7.71 30.10
C ALA A 123 -23.91 -7.86 28.57
N ARG A 124 -22.66 -7.93 28.04
CA ARG A 124 -22.31 -7.85 26.62
C ARG A 124 -22.92 -6.63 25.92
N THR A 125 -23.01 -5.47 26.56
CA THR A 125 -23.60 -4.25 25.96
C THR A 125 -22.57 -3.19 25.63
N GLU A 126 -21.34 -3.33 26.14
CA GLU A 126 -20.26 -2.38 25.91
C GLU A 126 -18.89 -3.06 25.99
N CYS A 127 -17.90 -2.39 25.39
CA CYS A 127 -16.50 -2.77 25.50
C CYS A 127 -15.78 -1.91 26.53
N LEU A 128 -15.33 -2.53 27.61
CA LEU A 128 -14.52 -1.91 28.65
C LEU A 128 -13.04 -2.19 28.40
N PRO A 129 -12.10 -1.32 28.83
CA PRO A 129 -10.69 -1.66 28.86
C PRO A 129 -10.46 -2.99 29.59
N CYS A 130 -9.47 -3.77 29.15
CA CYS A 130 -9.07 -4.98 29.88
C CYS A 130 -8.76 -4.61 31.35
N LEU A 131 -9.29 -5.41 32.28
CA LEU A 131 -9.11 -5.21 33.72
C LEU A 131 -7.65 -5.41 34.12
N ASP A 132 -6.99 -6.35 33.45
CA ASP A 132 -5.55 -6.58 33.57
C ASP A 132 -4.80 -5.62 32.63
N THR A 133 -3.93 -4.79 33.18
CA THR A 133 -3.16 -3.79 32.43
C THR A 133 -2.02 -4.40 31.61
N GLU A 134 -1.60 -5.62 31.92
CA GLU A 134 -0.58 -6.38 31.18
C GLU A 134 -1.23 -7.25 30.08
N CYS A 135 -2.53 -7.07 29.85
CA CYS A 135 -3.31 -7.77 28.84
C CYS A 135 -3.71 -6.84 27.69
N ASN A 136 -3.10 -7.02 26.53
CA ASN A 136 -3.53 -6.34 25.31
C ASN A 136 -4.72 -7.00 24.59
N TYR A 137 -5.16 -8.20 25.00
CA TYR A 137 -6.20 -8.94 24.29
C TYR A 137 -7.14 -9.72 25.23
N CYS A 138 -8.35 -9.17 25.44
CA CYS A 138 -9.39 -9.73 26.31
C CYS A 138 -10.78 -9.78 25.61
N PRO A 139 -10.89 -10.36 24.41
CA PRO A 139 -12.04 -10.16 23.51
C PRO A 139 -13.38 -10.67 24.06
N MET A 140 -13.37 -11.71 24.88
CA MET A 140 -14.59 -12.38 25.38
C MET A 140 -15.09 -11.82 26.70
N SER A 141 -14.22 -11.19 27.48
CA SER A 141 -14.56 -10.57 28.76
C SER A 141 -13.47 -9.59 29.13
N TYR A 142 -13.85 -8.38 29.56
CA TYR A 142 -12.87 -7.42 30.06
C TYR A 142 -12.10 -7.93 31.29
N LYS A 143 -12.60 -8.97 31.98
CA LYS A 143 -11.96 -9.56 33.17
C LYS A 143 -10.98 -10.70 32.85
N GLN A 144 -10.99 -11.23 31.62
CA GLN A 144 -10.22 -12.42 31.27
C GLN A 144 -9.34 -12.16 30.05
N CYS A 145 -8.04 -12.34 30.23
CA CYS A 145 -7.10 -12.30 29.13
C CYS A 145 -7.06 -13.64 28.40
N VAL A 146 -7.02 -13.63 27.07
CA VAL A 146 -6.92 -14.84 26.25
C VAL A 146 -6.47 -14.49 24.84
N PRO A 147 -5.52 -15.20 24.20
CA PRO A 147 -4.58 -16.19 24.73
C PRO A 147 -3.17 -15.62 24.97
N HIS A 148 -2.96 -14.32 24.77
CA HIS A 148 -1.65 -13.68 24.80
C HIS A 148 -1.61 -12.52 25.80
N CYS A 149 -0.64 -12.60 26.70
CA CYS A 149 -0.22 -11.48 27.54
C CYS A 149 0.85 -10.66 26.84
N ASP A 150 1.16 -9.51 27.40
CA ASP A 150 2.23 -8.65 26.89
C ASP A 150 3.59 -9.34 26.95
N VAL A 151 4.54 -8.85 26.14
CA VAL A 151 5.90 -9.40 26.10
C VAL A 151 6.52 -9.30 27.50
N GLY A 152 6.95 -10.44 28.04
CA GLY A 152 7.46 -10.54 29.41
C GLY A 152 6.41 -10.94 30.45
N SER A 153 5.19 -11.25 30.05
CA SER A 153 4.12 -11.77 30.91
C SER A 153 3.59 -13.12 30.42
N VAL A 154 3.05 -13.93 31.34
CA VAL A 154 2.49 -15.27 31.05
C VAL A 154 1.05 -15.38 31.57
N LEU A 155 0.22 -16.12 30.85
CA LEU A 155 -1.17 -16.34 31.23
C LEU A 155 -1.26 -17.39 32.35
N ALA A 156 -1.76 -16.98 33.52
CA ALA A 156 -2.06 -17.88 34.62
C ALA A 156 -3.37 -18.64 34.40
N SER A 157 -3.56 -19.73 35.14
CA SER A 157 -4.73 -20.63 35.03
C SER A 157 -6.07 -19.94 35.30
N ASN A 158 -6.08 -18.83 36.03
CA ASN A 158 -7.24 -18.00 36.32
C ASN A 158 -7.56 -16.96 35.22
N GLY A 159 -6.77 -16.90 34.14
CA GLY A 159 -6.97 -15.96 33.02
C GLY A 159 -6.37 -14.56 33.23
N THR A 160 -5.50 -14.37 34.23
CA THR A 160 -4.74 -13.13 34.43
C THR A 160 -3.31 -13.25 33.92
N CYS A 161 -2.71 -12.15 33.51
CA CYS A 161 -1.32 -12.07 33.10
C CYS A 161 -0.42 -11.81 34.31
N VAL A 162 0.58 -12.67 34.47
CA VAL A 162 1.60 -12.52 35.50
C VAL A 162 2.89 -12.08 34.84
N LYS A 163 3.42 -10.94 35.29
CA LYS A 163 4.69 -10.41 34.80
C LYS A 163 5.86 -11.26 35.30
N CYS A 164 6.74 -11.64 34.39
CA CYS A 164 7.96 -12.35 34.73
C CYS A 164 8.95 -11.39 35.39
N LEU A 165 9.51 -11.83 36.52
CA LEU A 165 10.51 -11.06 37.27
C LEU A 165 11.91 -11.22 36.68
N ALA A 166 12.14 -12.31 35.95
CA ALA A 166 13.38 -12.52 35.21
C ALA A 166 13.28 -11.89 33.80
N GLU A 167 14.27 -11.06 33.47
CA GLU A 167 14.36 -10.40 32.16
C GLU A 167 14.66 -11.39 31.02
N GLY A 168 14.22 -11.07 29.80
CA GLY A 168 14.50 -11.88 28.61
C GLY A 168 13.84 -13.26 28.62
N CYS A 169 12.76 -13.43 29.39
CA CYS A 169 12.27 -14.74 29.79
C CYS A 169 10.73 -14.84 29.70
N ARG A 170 10.26 -16.07 29.46
CA ARG A 170 8.89 -16.52 29.72
C ARG A 170 8.93 -17.45 30.94
N CYS A 171 8.30 -17.01 32.00
CA CYS A 171 8.30 -17.64 33.30
C CYS A 171 7.17 -18.66 33.46
N ASP A 172 7.25 -19.42 34.55
CA ASP A 172 6.12 -20.20 35.04
C ASP A 172 5.09 -19.26 35.70
N PRO A 173 3.78 -19.36 35.38
CA PRO A 173 2.76 -18.51 36.00
C PRO A 173 2.68 -18.66 37.52
N ASP A 174 3.01 -19.84 38.07
CA ASP A 174 3.00 -20.11 39.50
C ASP A 174 4.36 -19.79 40.17
N ALA A 175 5.41 -19.58 39.38
CA ALA A 175 6.75 -19.21 39.84
C ALA A 175 7.38 -18.13 38.93
N PRO A 176 6.99 -16.84 39.07
CA PRO A 176 7.37 -15.77 38.14
C PRO A 176 8.87 -15.41 38.15
N HIS A 177 9.63 -15.95 39.10
CA HIS A 177 11.09 -15.84 39.19
C HIS A 177 11.83 -16.95 38.43
N LEU A 178 11.14 -18.03 38.07
CA LEU A 178 11.72 -19.16 37.35
C LEU A 178 11.47 -18.98 35.86
N CYS A 179 12.56 -18.89 35.08
CA CYS A 179 12.42 -18.90 33.63
C CYS A 179 12.24 -20.33 33.12
N VAL A 180 11.20 -20.54 32.31
CA VAL A 180 10.97 -21.81 31.60
C VAL A 180 11.48 -21.72 30.17
N ILE A 181 11.33 -20.58 29.51
CA ILE A 181 11.75 -20.38 28.11
C ILE A 181 12.37 -19.00 27.95
N CYS A 182 13.56 -18.92 27.35
CA CYS A 182 14.18 -17.63 27.03
C CYS A 182 13.60 -17.02 25.75
N LEU A 183 13.41 -15.70 25.77
CA LEU A 183 13.06 -14.92 24.60
C LEU A 183 14.25 -14.89 23.62
N SER A 184 13.99 -14.50 22.38
CA SER A 184 15.04 -14.29 21.37
C SER A 184 16.21 -13.45 21.92
N GLY A 185 17.41 -13.78 21.47
CA GLY A 185 18.65 -13.17 21.95
C GLY A 185 19.09 -13.64 23.33
N HIS A 186 18.49 -14.68 23.91
CA HIS A 186 18.88 -15.24 25.21
C HIS A 186 18.92 -16.78 25.21
N TYR A 187 19.70 -17.38 26.11
CA TYR A 187 19.75 -18.82 26.34
C TYR A 187 19.56 -19.17 27.82
N LEU A 188 19.02 -20.36 28.09
CA LEU A 188 18.71 -20.81 29.45
C LEU A 188 19.93 -21.47 30.10
N LYS A 189 20.39 -20.91 31.22
CA LYS A 189 21.44 -21.49 32.09
C LYS A 189 20.99 -21.42 33.54
N GLU A 190 20.89 -22.57 34.20
CA GLU A 190 20.50 -22.68 35.62
C GLU A 190 19.19 -21.94 35.98
N GLY A 191 18.18 -22.02 35.10
CA GLY A 191 16.88 -21.37 35.32
C GLY A 191 16.86 -19.85 35.09
N LYS A 192 17.95 -19.28 34.56
CA LYS A 192 18.07 -17.86 34.18
C LYS A 192 18.31 -17.73 32.68
N CYS A 193 17.76 -16.68 32.10
CA CYS A 193 18.10 -16.29 30.73
C CYS A 193 19.32 -15.40 30.73
N ILE A 194 20.34 -15.83 30.01
CA ILE A 194 21.57 -15.08 29.78
C ILE A 194 21.52 -14.56 28.34
N PRO A 195 21.81 -13.27 28.11
CA PRO A 195 21.84 -12.72 26.76
C PRO A 195 22.89 -13.43 25.90
N CYS A 196 22.57 -13.60 24.62
CA CYS A 196 23.49 -14.12 23.63
C CYS A 196 24.61 -13.11 23.32
N PRO A 197 25.74 -13.57 22.76
CA PRO A 197 26.78 -12.70 22.24
C PRO A 197 26.25 -11.70 21.21
N ASP A 198 26.90 -10.54 21.11
CA ASP A 198 26.52 -9.48 20.18
C ASP A 198 26.33 -9.99 18.74
N GLY A 199 25.22 -9.60 18.12
CA GLY A 199 24.87 -10.02 16.76
C GLY A 199 24.18 -11.38 16.65
N CYS A 200 23.98 -12.09 17.76
CA CYS A 200 23.35 -13.41 17.79
C CYS A 200 21.88 -13.37 18.28
N ASP A 201 20.98 -13.95 17.49
CA ASP A 201 19.53 -14.08 17.79
C ASP A 201 19.21 -15.36 18.57
N ARG A 202 19.98 -16.43 18.34
CA ARG A 202 19.84 -17.69 19.08
C ARG A 202 21.20 -18.29 19.37
N CYS A 203 21.47 -18.61 20.62
CA CYS A 203 22.71 -19.23 21.07
C CYS A 203 22.46 -20.38 22.05
N THR A 204 23.50 -21.16 22.33
CA THR A 204 23.52 -22.26 23.32
C THR A 204 24.88 -22.28 24.02
N VAL A 205 25.02 -23.02 25.11
CA VAL A 205 26.31 -23.30 25.74
C VAL A 205 26.66 -24.77 25.56
N GLN A 206 27.89 -25.03 25.12
CA GLN A 206 28.46 -26.37 25.04
C GLN A 206 29.91 -26.33 25.55
N ASP A 207 30.25 -27.18 26.50
CA ASP A 207 31.58 -27.23 27.14
C ASP A 207 32.07 -25.85 27.60
N ASP A 208 31.20 -25.11 28.30
CA ASP A 208 31.45 -23.74 28.80
C ASP A 208 31.76 -22.69 27.72
N ARG A 209 31.46 -22.99 26.45
CA ARG A 209 31.57 -22.04 25.33
C ARG A 209 30.19 -21.65 24.82
N GLU A 210 29.98 -20.35 24.67
CA GLU A 210 28.79 -19.78 24.04
C GLU A 210 28.87 -19.98 22.53
N ILE A 211 27.92 -20.73 21.99
CA ILE A 211 27.81 -21.05 20.57
C ILE A 211 26.60 -20.29 20.04
N CYS A 212 26.84 -19.37 19.11
CA CYS A 212 25.76 -18.81 18.32
C CYS A 212 25.24 -19.86 17.33
N LEU A 213 23.92 -19.98 17.22
CA LEU A 213 23.21 -20.86 16.30
C LEU A 213 22.63 -20.07 15.12
N ARG A 214 22.26 -18.80 15.34
CA ARG A 214 21.66 -17.92 14.33
C ARG A 214 21.98 -16.44 14.62
N CYS A 215 22.40 -15.72 13.59
CA CYS A 215 22.66 -14.28 13.67
C CYS A 215 21.38 -13.45 13.52
N ASN A 216 21.42 -12.19 13.96
CA ASN A 216 20.28 -11.26 13.94
C ASN A 216 19.71 -10.98 12.54
N ASP A 217 20.52 -11.13 11.51
CA ASP A 217 20.14 -11.02 10.09
C ASP A 217 19.58 -12.34 9.51
N GLY A 218 19.49 -13.39 10.34
CA GLY A 218 19.07 -14.72 9.94
C GLY A 218 20.17 -15.57 9.30
N ALA A 219 21.41 -15.07 9.19
CA ALA A 219 22.53 -15.82 8.63
C ALA A 219 23.04 -16.91 9.60
N PRO A 220 23.63 -18.01 9.07
CA PRO A 220 24.35 -18.97 9.89
C PRO A 220 25.70 -18.36 10.34
N PRO A 221 26.17 -18.67 11.57
CA PRO A 221 27.41 -18.14 12.12
C PRO A 221 28.64 -18.72 11.42
N LEU A 222 29.65 -17.89 11.16
CA LEU A 222 30.83 -18.27 10.35
C LEU A 222 31.76 -19.30 11.05
N ASN A 223 31.73 -19.38 12.38
CA ASN A 223 32.55 -20.33 13.15
C ASN A 223 31.93 -20.68 14.50
N GLY A 224 30.60 -20.81 14.55
CA GLY A 224 29.86 -21.15 15.77
C GLY A 224 29.84 -20.07 16.86
N THR A 225 30.61 -18.99 16.78
CA THR A 225 30.68 -17.95 17.83
C THR A 225 30.60 -16.52 17.32
N ASN A 226 30.96 -16.26 16.06
CA ASN A 226 31.01 -14.91 15.51
C ASN A 226 29.96 -14.68 14.42
N CYS A 227 29.02 -13.79 14.73
CA CYS A 227 28.09 -13.14 13.79
C CYS A 227 28.69 -11.82 13.30
N MET A 228 29.87 -11.88 12.69
CA MET A 228 30.41 -10.72 12.01
C MET A 228 29.80 -10.62 10.62
N LYS A 229 29.11 -9.51 10.36
CA LYS A 229 28.75 -9.07 9.02
C LYS A 229 30.03 -9.04 8.19
N ARG A 230 30.20 -9.96 7.25
CA ARG A 230 31.14 -9.71 6.14
C ARG A 230 30.43 -8.70 5.25
N GLU A 231 30.89 -7.45 5.25
CA GLU A 231 30.66 -6.56 4.13
C GLU A 231 31.35 -7.20 2.93
N VAL A 232 30.61 -8.02 2.19
CA VAL A 232 31.01 -8.41 0.84
C VAL A 232 30.58 -7.26 -0.03
N GLU A 233 31.50 -6.33 -0.26
CA GLU A 233 31.35 -5.34 -1.30
C GLU A 233 31.38 -6.10 -2.62
N CYS A 234 30.21 -6.31 -3.20
CA CYS A 234 30.10 -6.82 -4.55
C CYS A 234 30.55 -5.69 -5.47
N ASP A 235 31.77 -5.77 -5.99
CA ASP A 235 32.16 -4.95 -7.13
C ASP A 235 31.11 -5.16 -8.22
N ALA A 236 30.40 -4.09 -8.56
CA ALA A 236 29.53 -4.07 -9.72
C ALA A 236 30.36 -4.52 -10.94
N PRO A 237 29.80 -5.31 -11.87
CA PRO A 237 30.50 -5.61 -13.10
C PRO A 237 30.86 -4.28 -13.76
N ASP A 238 32.16 -4.03 -13.83
CA ASP A 238 32.78 -2.83 -14.35
C ASP A 238 32.14 -2.51 -15.71
N SER A 239 31.25 -1.53 -15.74
CA SER A 239 30.57 -1.10 -16.96
C SER A 239 31.49 -0.23 -17.82
N THR A 240 32.78 -0.57 -17.88
CA THR A 240 33.82 0.19 -18.61
C THR A 240 34.42 -0.65 -19.73
N THR A 241 33.58 -1.26 -20.56
CA THR A 241 33.95 -1.61 -21.95
C THR A 241 32.82 -1.26 -22.92
N ASN A 242 32.61 0.04 -23.13
CA ASN A 242 32.00 0.55 -24.34
C ASN A 242 32.76 1.80 -24.81
N THR A 243 34.05 1.63 -25.10
CA THR A 243 34.71 2.47 -26.10
C THR A 243 34.22 2.05 -27.48
N VAL A 244 33.09 2.62 -27.92
CA VAL A 244 32.79 2.68 -29.35
C VAL A 244 33.56 3.88 -29.93
N PRO A 245 34.49 3.68 -30.88
CA PRO A 245 35.20 4.78 -31.51
C PRO A 245 34.32 5.44 -32.58
N LEU A 246 34.36 6.77 -32.59
CA LEU A 246 34.19 7.67 -33.73
C LEU A 246 33.37 7.13 -34.94
N ILE A 247 32.05 7.33 -34.94
CA ILE A 247 31.30 7.62 -36.17
C ILE A 247 30.26 8.71 -35.88
N ALA A 248 30.73 9.91 -35.55
CA ALA A 248 29.90 11.12 -35.50
C ALA A 248 30.67 12.34 -36.05
N ALA A 249 31.54 12.11 -37.04
CA ALA A 249 32.31 13.16 -37.72
C ALA A 249 32.14 13.12 -39.24
N VAL A 250 30.93 12.80 -39.74
CA VAL A 250 30.65 12.86 -41.19
C VAL A 250 29.42 13.73 -41.54
N SER A 251 28.59 14.15 -40.58
CA SER A 251 27.40 14.98 -40.88
C SER A 251 27.58 16.50 -40.72
N ALA A 252 28.69 16.99 -40.16
CA ALA A 252 28.96 18.44 -40.04
C ALA A 252 29.93 18.99 -41.11
N ALA A 253 30.74 18.14 -41.75
CA ALA A 253 31.71 18.58 -42.77
C ALA A 253 31.13 18.72 -44.19
N VAL A 254 29.96 18.15 -44.47
CA VAL A 254 29.30 18.26 -45.79
C VAL A 254 28.38 19.49 -45.87
N ILE A 255 27.91 20.02 -44.73
CA ILE A 255 27.05 21.21 -44.68
C ILE A 255 27.88 22.52 -44.73
N ALA A 256 29.13 22.52 -44.26
CA ALA A 256 30.00 23.69 -44.31
C ALA A 256 30.58 23.99 -45.72
N THR A 257 30.74 22.97 -46.58
CA THR A 257 31.24 23.17 -47.97
C THR A 257 30.14 23.60 -48.95
N LEU A 258 28.86 23.31 -48.67
CA LEU A 258 27.74 23.76 -49.52
C LEU A 258 27.30 25.20 -49.27
N VAL A 259 27.62 25.78 -48.11
CA VAL A 259 27.32 27.19 -47.80
C VAL A 259 28.36 28.15 -48.41
N LEU A 260 29.60 27.72 -48.63
CA LEU A 260 30.64 28.55 -49.26
C LEU A 260 30.57 28.61 -50.80
N ILE A 261 29.90 27.66 -51.45
CA ILE A 261 29.72 27.68 -52.92
C ILE A 261 28.56 28.62 -53.33
N LYS A 262 27.56 28.85 -52.45
CA LYS A 262 26.43 29.75 -52.73
C LYS A 262 26.72 31.25 -52.47
N ALA A 263 27.85 31.57 -51.83
CA ALA A 263 28.30 32.95 -51.60
C ALA A 263 29.12 33.56 -52.75
N ARG A 264 29.44 32.79 -53.81
CA ARG A 264 30.23 33.26 -54.96
C ARG A 264 29.41 33.74 -56.17
N GLN A 265 28.08 33.81 -56.09
CA GLN A 265 27.21 34.24 -57.20
C GLN A 265 26.55 35.63 -57.02
N ARG A 266 27.12 36.51 -56.19
CA ARG A 266 26.71 37.93 -56.16
C ARG A 266 27.93 38.84 -56.28
N ALA A 267 28.51 38.89 -57.47
CA ALA A 267 29.34 40.01 -57.91
C ALA A 267 28.67 40.65 -59.14
N PRO A 268 28.26 41.93 -59.08
CA PRO A 268 27.69 42.65 -60.21
C PRO A 268 28.78 43.06 -61.22
N PRO A 269 28.46 43.19 -62.53
CA PRO A 269 29.38 43.71 -63.54
C PRO A 269 29.29 45.24 -63.66
N ARG A 270 30.34 45.82 -64.27
CA ARG A 270 30.55 47.22 -64.74
C ARG A 270 31.26 48.12 -63.73
N THR A 271 32.23 48.96 -64.12
CA THR A 271 32.32 49.80 -65.33
C THR A 271 33.76 50.02 -65.84
N HIS A 272 33.88 50.23 -67.15
CA HIS A 272 35.05 50.72 -67.88
C HIS A 272 35.34 52.22 -67.62
N THR A 273 36.64 52.55 -67.60
CA THR A 273 37.32 53.84 -67.89
C THR A 273 38.74 53.42 -68.27
N GLU A 274 39.35 53.71 -69.41
CA GLU A 274 39.15 54.66 -70.52
C GLU A 274 39.22 53.93 -71.88
#